data_AF-A0A8C6S0V2-F1
#
_entry.id   AF-A0A8C6S0V2-F1
#
_cell.length_a   1.000
_cell.length_b   1.000
_cell.length_c   1.000
_cell.angle_alpha   90.00
_cell.angle_beta   90.00
_cell.angle_gamma   90.00
#
_symmetry.space_group_name_H-M   'P 1'
#
loop_
_entity.id
_entity.type
_entity.pdbx_description
1 polymer ?
#
loop_
_entity_poly.entity_id
_entity_poly.type
_entity_poly.pdbx_seq_one_letter_code
_entity_poly.pdbx_strand_id
1 'polypeptide(L)'
;MIRTVVALVALALLGLCWSLAAASPLPSAHGNVAKGEGGPSPDSDVIERCSDGWSFDATTLDHNGSMLFFKDEFPGIPYPLDAAVECHRGECQDEGILFFQGDRKWFWDFATRTKKERSWPAVGNCTAALRWLERYYCFQGNQFLRFDPVTGEVPPRYPLDARDYFMSCPGRGHGRHRNGTGHRNSTHPV
;
A
#
# COMPACT_ATOMS: atom_id res chain seq x y z
N MET A 1 8.05 72.41 -40.62
CA MET A 1 7.13 72.53 -39.47
C MET A 1 5.92 71.65 -39.79
N ILE A 2 6.03 70.33 -39.66
CA ILE A 2 5.81 69.60 -38.40
C ILE A 2 4.52 70.06 -37.73
N ARG A 3 3.50 69.22 -37.91
CA ARG A 3 2.54 68.79 -36.89
C ARG A 3 1.89 69.91 -36.09
N THR A 4 0.66 70.22 -36.47
CA THR A 4 -0.33 70.63 -35.49
C THR A 4 -1.63 69.94 -35.81
N VAL A 5 -1.99 69.00 -34.92
CA VAL A 5 -3.36 68.79 -34.45
C VAL A 5 -4.23 68.03 -35.47
N VAL A 6 -4.28 66.70 -35.51
CA VAL A 6 -4.68 65.79 -34.42
C VAL A 6 -5.55 66.49 -33.38
N ALA A 7 -6.78 66.78 -33.76
CA ALA A 7 -7.92 66.97 -32.86
C ALA A 7 -9.12 67.23 -33.78
N LEU A 8 -10.26 66.60 -33.68
CA LEU A 8 -10.85 65.71 -32.72
C LEU A 8 -12.03 65.13 -33.51
N VAL A 9 -12.26 63.82 -33.37
CA VAL A 9 -13.60 63.29 -33.09
C VAL A 9 -14.73 63.85 -33.96
N ALA A 10 -15.15 63.10 -34.97
CA ALA A 10 -16.57 62.80 -35.17
C ALA A 10 -16.74 61.92 -36.42
N LEU A 11 -17.78 61.09 -36.37
CA LEU A 11 -18.30 60.23 -37.45
C LEU A 11 -17.60 58.86 -37.50
N ALA A 12 -17.91 57.84 -36.68
CA ALA A 12 -19.24 57.35 -36.31
C ALA A 12 -20.21 57.39 -37.50
N LEU A 13 -20.53 56.21 -38.05
CA LEU A 13 -21.53 55.90 -39.10
C LEU A 13 -20.93 55.62 -40.49
N LEU A 14 -20.75 54.32 -40.76
CA LEU A 14 -20.83 53.59 -42.04
C LEU A 14 -20.13 52.23 -41.78
N GLY A 15 -20.67 51.31 -40.96
CA GLY A 15 -22.06 50.92 -41.00
C GLY A 15 -22.37 50.33 -42.38
N LEU A 16 -22.32 49.00 -42.48
CA LEU A 16 -22.85 48.19 -43.57
C LEU A 16 -22.14 48.23 -44.93
N CYS A 17 -21.09 47.43 -45.04
CA CYS A 17 -20.80 46.64 -46.24
C CYS A 17 -19.75 45.61 -45.74
N TRP A 18 -19.88 44.30 -45.81
CA TRP A 18 -20.35 43.45 -46.88
C TRP A 18 -20.97 42.18 -46.26
N SER A 19 -22.23 41.90 -46.59
CA SER A 19 -22.73 40.53 -46.60
C SER A 19 -22.62 40.03 -48.03
N LEU A 20 -21.67 39.15 -48.31
CA LEU A 20 -21.76 38.25 -49.47
C LEU A 20 -21.62 36.82 -48.97
N ALA A 21 -22.73 36.10 -49.07
CA ALA A 21 -22.79 34.65 -49.08
C ALA A 21 -22.56 34.16 -50.52
N ALA A 22 -21.73 33.13 -50.73
CA ALA A 22 -21.99 32.02 -51.67
C ALA A 22 -20.82 31.01 -51.72
N ALA A 23 -21.18 29.76 -51.37
CA ALA A 23 -20.81 28.49 -52.01
C ALA A 23 -19.39 27.85 -51.85
N SER A 24 -19.44 26.57 -51.47
CA SER A 24 -18.41 25.53 -51.25
C SER A 24 -17.68 25.09 -52.56
N PRO A 25 -16.53 24.36 -52.54
CA PRO A 25 -16.37 23.02 -51.93
C PRO A 25 -15.01 22.72 -51.24
N LEU A 26 -14.92 21.60 -50.51
CA LEU A 26 -13.69 21.04 -49.92
C LEU A 26 -12.61 20.73 -50.97
N PRO A 27 -11.34 20.93 -50.61
CA PRO A 27 -10.35 19.87 -50.77
C PRO A 27 -9.61 19.55 -49.46
N SER A 28 -9.44 18.24 -49.28
CA SER A 28 -8.61 17.55 -48.28
C SER A 28 -7.24 18.20 -48.02
N ALA A 29 -6.92 18.38 -46.74
CA ALA A 29 -5.55 18.25 -46.25
C ALA A 29 -5.62 17.71 -44.81
N HIS A 30 -5.41 16.40 -44.68
CA HIS A 30 -4.92 15.77 -43.47
C HIS A 30 -3.68 16.57 -42.99
N GLY A 31 -3.88 17.41 -41.99
CA GLY A 31 -2.86 18.30 -41.43
C GLY A 31 -1.96 17.54 -40.48
N ASN A 32 -1.03 16.79 -41.07
CA ASN A 32 0.31 16.46 -40.61
C ASN A 32 0.64 16.68 -39.13
N VAL A 33 0.84 15.55 -38.46
CA VAL A 33 1.92 15.27 -37.51
C VAL A 33 2.86 16.46 -37.32
N ALA A 34 2.59 17.23 -36.27
CA ALA A 34 3.67 17.93 -35.58
C ALA A 34 4.53 16.83 -34.96
N LYS A 35 5.67 16.57 -35.61
CA LYS A 35 6.72 15.70 -35.10
C LYS A 35 7.33 16.43 -33.90
N GLY A 36 6.62 16.39 -32.77
CA GLY A 36 7.17 16.70 -31.47
C GLY A 36 8.37 15.79 -31.29
N GLU A 37 9.53 16.40 -31.08
CA GLU A 37 10.76 15.69 -30.76
C GLU A 37 10.45 14.64 -29.69
N GLY A 38 10.73 13.38 -30.04
CA GLY A 38 10.55 12.25 -29.14
C GLY A 38 11.50 12.41 -27.98
N GLY A 39 11.02 13.07 -26.91
CA GLY A 39 11.51 12.80 -25.57
C GLY A 39 11.38 11.29 -25.31
N PRO A 40 12.22 10.70 -24.44
CA PRO A 40 12.11 9.28 -24.12
C PRO A 40 10.65 9.01 -23.75
N SER A 41 10.00 8.10 -24.48
CA SER A 41 8.72 7.57 -24.03
C SER A 41 8.91 7.20 -22.56
N PRO A 42 8.04 7.67 -21.65
CA PRO A 42 8.09 7.18 -20.29
C PRO A 42 8.07 5.66 -20.38
N ASP A 43 8.99 5.03 -19.65
CA ASP A 43 9.12 3.58 -19.64
C ASP A 43 7.72 2.97 -19.42
N SER A 44 7.33 1.98 -20.24
CA SER A 44 5.97 1.42 -20.21
C SER A 44 5.59 0.96 -18.79
N ASP A 45 6.60 0.51 -18.04
CA ASP A 45 6.51 0.04 -16.67
C ASP A 45 6.21 1.16 -15.66
N VAL A 46 6.55 2.42 -15.98
CA VAL A 46 6.21 3.60 -15.17
C VAL A 46 4.76 4.02 -15.43
N ILE A 47 4.30 3.92 -16.68
CA ILE A 47 2.93 4.26 -17.06
C ILE A 47 1.93 3.28 -16.43
N GLU A 48 2.26 1.98 -16.40
CA GLU A 48 1.40 0.95 -15.80
C GLU A 48 1.21 1.18 -14.29
N ARG A 49 2.29 1.54 -13.57
CA ARG A 49 2.27 1.83 -12.12
C ARG A 49 1.41 3.02 -11.72
N CYS A 50 1.13 3.92 -12.65
CA CYS A 50 0.34 5.13 -12.41
C CYS A 50 -1.13 5.00 -12.82
N SER A 51 -1.58 3.81 -13.24
CA SER A 51 -2.97 3.58 -13.66
C SER A 51 -3.89 3.34 -12.47
N ASP A 52 -5.17 3.76 -12.55
CA ASP A 52 -6.16 3.63 -11.45
C ASP A 52 -6.44 2.17 -11.03
N GLY A 53 -6.17 1.20 -11.91
CA GLY A 53 -6.31 -0.23 -11.63
C GLY A 53 -5.05 -0.89 -11.06
N TRP A 54 -3.96 -0.15 -10.87
CA TRP A 54 -2.71 -0.71 -10.37
C TRP A 54 -2.75 -0.90 -8.84
N SER A 55 -2.31 -2.07 -8.38
CA SER A 55 -2.05 -2.36 -6.97
C SER A 55 -0.71 -3.05 -6.80
N PHE A 56 -0.08 -2.85 -5.65
CA PHE A 56 1.13 -3.55 -5.25
C PHE A 56 0.77 -4.77 -4.40
N ASP A 57 1.46 -5.89 -4.61
CA ASP A 57 1.30 -7.09 -3.79
C ASP A 57 2.01 -6.92 -2.45
N ALA A 58 3.21 -6.32 -2.48
CA ALA A 58 4.02 -6.04 -1.31
C ALA A 58 4.92 -4.82 -1.55
N THR A 59 5.34 -4.18 -0.46
CA THR A 59 6.36 -3.14 -0.46
C THR A 59 7.36 -3.38 0.66
N THR A 60 8.65 -3.19 0.39
CA THR A 60 9.71 -3.29 1.40
C THR A 60 10.83 -2.30 1.13
N LEU A 61 11.76 -2.16 2.07
CA LEU A 61 13.00 -1.40 1.87
C LEU A 61 14.16 -2.38 1.66
N ASP A 62 15.05 -2.07 0.73
CA ASP A 62 16.33 -2.77 0.63
C ASP A 62 17.30 -2.35 1.75
N HIS A 63 18.49 -2.96 1.80
CA HIS A 63 19.53 -2.63 2.79
C HIS A 63 20.07 -1.19 2.69
N ASN A 64 19.80 -0.50 1.57
CA ASN A 64 20.17 0.90 1.34
C ASN A 64 19.01 1.87 1.61
N GLY A 65 17.83 1.37 1.99
CA GLY A 65 16.64 2.17 2.23
C GLY A 65 15.86 2.55 0.97
N SER A 66 16.09 1.89 -0.17
CA SER A 66 15.30 2.07 -1.39
C SER A 66 13.99 1.29 -1.28
N MET A 67 12.87 1.93 -1.63
CA MET A 67 11.56 1.26 -1.64
C MET A 67 11.44 0.34 -2.85
N LEU A 68 11.23 -0.95 -2.59
CA LEU A 68 10.93 -1.97 -3.58
C LEU A 68 9.43 -2.21 -3.62
N PHE A 69 8.89 -2.29 -4.83
CA PHE A 69 7.48 -2.52 -5.11
C PHE A 69 7.33 -3.85 -5.85
N PHE A 70 6.60 -4.79 -5.27
CA PHE A 70 6.36 -6.10 -5.86
C PHE A 70 4.97 -6.16 -6.48
N LYS A 71 4.89 -6.75 -7.67
CA LYS A 71 3.64 -7.10 -8.36
C LYS A 71 3.85 -8.43 -9.06
N ASP A 72 2.80 -9.25 -9.10
CA ASP A 72 2.81 -10.61 -9.63
C ASP A 72 3.78 -11.55 -8.90
N GLU A 73 4.20 -11.19 -7.68
CA GLU A 73 5.09 -12.02 -6.86
C GLU A 73 4.30 -13.17 -6.19
N PHE A 74 3.02 -12.91 -5.90
CA PHE A 74 2.13 -13.83 -5.21
C PHE A 74 0.84 -14.09 -6.01
N PRO A 75 0.93 -14.65 -7.24
CA PRO A 75 -0.22 -14.80 -8.11
C PRO A 75 -1.34 -15.60 -7.44
N GLY A 76 -2.53 -15.02 -7.43
CA GLY A 76 -3.73 -15.59 -6.85
C GLY A 76 -3.90 -15.40 -5.34
N ILE A 77 -2.92 -14.84 -4.61
CA ILE A 77 -3.17 -14.39 -3.24
C ILE A 77 -4.13 -13.18 -3.29
N PRO A 78 -5.22 -13.18 -2.50
CA PRO A 78 -6.18 -12.09 -2.57
C PRO A 78 -5.67 -10.84 -1.88
N TYR A 79 -6.27 -9.70 -2.24
CA TYR A 79 -5.97 -8.38 -1.70
C TYR A 79 -7.29 -7.66 -1.33
N PRO A 80 -7.32 -6.78 -0.29
CA PRO A 80 -6.26 -6.49 0.66
C PRO A 80 -6.06 -7.61 1.68
N LEU A 81 -4.82 -7.80 2.14
CA LEU A 81 -4.46 -8.75 3.19
C LEU A 81 -4.60 -8.10 4.56
N ASP A 82 -5.01 -8.89 5.55
CA ASP A 82 -5.07 -8.44 6.95
C ASP A 82 -3.76 -8.70 7.69
N ALA A 83 -3.06 -9.79 7.33
CA ALA A 83 -1.77 -10.14 7.92
C ALA A 83 -0.94 -11.05 7.00
N ALA A 84 0.37 -11.07 7.24
CA ALA A 84 1.30 -12.03 6.66
C ALA A 84 2.39 -12.40 7.68
N VAL A 85 2.91 -13.62 7.62
CA VAL A 85 4.05 -14.05 8.44
C VAL A 85 4.94 -15.02 7.68
N GLU A 86 6.25 -14.80 7.73
CA GLU A 86 7.25 -15.75 7.21
C GLU A 86 7.14 -17.10 7.91
N CYS A 87 7.34 -18.20 7.20
CA CYS A 87 7.42 -19.53 7.78
C CYS A 87 8.62 -20.28 7.21
N HIS A 88 9.58 -20.57 8.07
CA HIS A 88 10.83 -21.19 7.65
C HIS A 88 10.72 -22.71 7.58
N ARG A 89 11.51 -23.31 6.69
CA ARG A 89 11.66 -24.76 6.60
C ARG A 89 12.16 -25.33 7.95
N GLY A 90 11.49 -26.38 8.43
CA GLY A 90 11.76 -26.99 9.74
C GLY A 90 10.76 -26.58 10.81
N GLU A 91 10.19 -25.37 10.70
CA GLU A 91 9.00 -24.95 11.44
C GLU A 91 7.74 -25.21 10.62
N CYS A 92 7.79 -24.88 9.32
CA CYS A 92 6.89 -25.35 8.28
C CYS A 92 7.50 -26.54 7.51
N GLN A 93 6.66 -27.20 6.70
CA GLN A 93 7.11 -28.26 5.77
C GLN A 93 8.11 -27.71 4.75
N ASP A 94 7.86 -26.50 4.25
CA ASP A 94 8.69 -25.81 3.26
C ASP A 94 8.85 -24.34 3.64
N GLU A 95 9.78 -23.66 2.96
CA GLU A 95 10.04 -22.23 3.14
C GLU A 95 8.93 -21.42 2.44
N GLY A 96 8.32 -20.47 3.14
CA GLY A 96 7.19 -19.74 2.58
C GLY A 96 6.64 -18.62 3.44
N ILE A 97 5.43 -18.18 3.09
CA ILE A 97 4.68 -17.14 3.80
C ILE A 97 3.27 -17.63 4.07
N LEU A 98 2.75 -17.38 5.26
CA LEU A 98 1.33 -17.51 5.57
C LEU A 98 0.64 -16.16 5.39
N PHE A 99 -0.39 -16.12 4.54
CA PHE A 99 -1.23 -14.96 4.27
C PHE A 99 -2.60 -15.12 4.91
N PHE A 100 -3.15 -14.03 5.44
CA PHE A 100 -4.44 -13.98 6.13
C PHE A 100 -5.35 -12.92 5.50
N GLN A 101 -6.60 -13.30 5.24
CA GLN A 101 -7.65 -12.39 4.82
C GLN A 101 -8.99 -12.88 5.37
N GLY A 102 -9.57 -12.11 6.29
CA GLY A 102 -10.73 -12.50 7.06
C GLY A 102 -10.48 -13.81 7.80
N ASP A 103 -11.32 -14.79 7.54
CA ASP A 103 -11.25 -16.15 8.09
C ASP A 103 -10.44 -17.12 7.22
N ARG A 104 -9.96 -16.68 6.06
CA ARG A 104 -9.21 -17.50 5.11
C ARG A 104 -7.71 -17.31 5.25
N LYS A 105 -6.97 -18.39 5.03
CA LYS A 105 -5.52 -18.46 5.19
C LYS A 105 -4.90 -19.24 4.03
N TRP A 106 -3.76 -18.77 3.53
CA TRP A 106 -3.01 -19.49 2.50
C TRP A 106 -1.54 -19.59 2.88
N PHE A 107 -0.95 -20.76 2.66
CA PHE A 107 0.49 -20.93 2.66
C PHE A 107 1.01 -20.77 1.24
N TRP A 108 1.88 -19.79 1.02
CA TRP A 108 2.63 -19.60 -0.21
C TRP A 108 3.99 -20.28 -0.09
N ASP A 109 4.24 -21.27 -0.94
CA ASP A 109 5.51 -21.99 -1.00
C ASP A 109 6.46 -21.30 -2.00
N PHE A 110 7.64 -20.89 -1.54
CA PHE A 110 8.63 -20.23 -2.41
C PHE A 110 9.26 -21.17 -3.44
N ALA A 111 9.40 -22.46 -3.13
CA ALA A 111 10.03 -23.41 -4.03
C ALA A 111 9.12 -23.73 -5.22
N THR A 112 7.83 -23.94 -4.97
CA THR A 112 6.86 -24.25 -6.02
C THR A 112 6.18 -23.03 -6.62
N ARG A 113 6.24 -21.87 -5.94
CA ARG A 113 5.49 -20.65 -6.29
C ARG A 113 3.99 -20.93 -6.41
N THR A 114 3.46 -21.67 -5.44
CA THR A 114 2.04 -22.01 -5.37
C THR A 114 1.46 -21.69 -4.00
N LYS A 115 0.15 -21.39 -3.97
CA LYS A 115 -0.61 -21.22 -2.74
C LYS A 115 -1.38 -22.49 -2.38
N LYS A 116 -1.44 -22.79 -1.09
CA LYS A 116 -2.32 -23.81 -0.52
C LYS A 116 -3.21 -23.19 0.56
N GLU A 117 -4.52 -23.25 0.35
CA GLU A 117 -5.49 -22.78 1.35
C GLU A 117 -5.49 -23.70 2.59
N ARG A 118 -5.64 -23.09 3.77
CA ARG A 118 -5.61 -23.76 5.06
C ARG A 118 -6.92 -23.49 5.81
N SER A 119 -7.54 -24.56 6.29
CA SER A 119 -8.73 -24.47 7.14
C SER A 119 -8.32 -24.55 8.61
N TRP A 120 -8.13 -23.39 9.24
CA TRP A 120 -7.72 -23.27 10.63
C TRP A 120 -8.76 -22.46 11.42
N PRO A 121 -9.83 -23.11 11.90
CA PRO A 121 -10.92 -22.41 12.60
C PRO A 121 -10.46 -21.83 13.95
N ALA A 122 -9.53 -22.50 14.64
CA ALA A 122 -9.05 -22.07 15.96
C ALA A 122 -8.24 -20.75 15.92
N VAL A 123 -7.58 -20.44 14.79
CA VAL A 123 -6.78 -19.22 14.61
C VAL A 123 -7.67 -17.97 14.43
N GLY A 124 -8.91 -18.14 13.95
CA GLY A 124 -9.82 -17.01 13.71
C GLY A 124 -9.29 -16.03 12.65
N ASN A 125 -9.56 -14.74 12.85
CA ASN A 125 -9.23 -13.66 11.91
C ASN A 125 -8.09 -12.82 12.48
N CYS A 126 -6.95 -12.74 11.79
CA CYS A 126 -5.78 -12.01 12.28
C CYS A 126 -5.74 -10.60 11.71
N THR A 127 -5.59 -9.59 12.56
CA THR A 127 -5.33 -8.19 12.14
C THR A 127 -3.84 -7.90 11.95
N ALA A 128 -2.98 -8.79 12.46
CA ALA A 128 -1.55 -8.82 12.22
C ALA A 128 -1.04 -10.22 12.60
N ALA A 129 0.12 -10.61 12.06
CA ALA A 129 0.77 -11.86 12.41
C ALA A 129 2.28 -11.65 12.48
N LEU A 130 2.96 -12.40 13.35
CA LEU A 130 4.41 -12.36 13.44
C LEU A 130 4.99 -13.69 13.88
N ARG A 131 6.24 -13.90 13.48
CA ARG A 131 7.10 -14.97 13.98
C ARG A 131 8.10 -14.37 14.96
N TRP A 132 8.20 -14.93 16.16
CA TRP A 132 9.20 -14.50 17.14
C TRP A 132 9.71 -15.68 17.95
N LEU A 133 11.03 -15.90 17.87
CA LEU A 133 11.73 -17.04 18.51
C LEU A 133 11.04 -18.37 18.17
N GLU A 134 10.87 -18.63 16.86
CA GLU A 134 10.31 -19.89 16.32
C GLU A 134 8.85 -20.15 16.74
N ARG A 135 8.12 -19.10 17.12
CA ARG A 135 6.71 -19.17 17.51
C ARG A 135 5.88 -18.21 16.67
N TYR A 136 4.69 -18.66 16.30
CA TYR A 136 3.80 -17.95 15.39
C TYR A 136 2.62 -17.40 16.16
N TYR A 137 2.37 -16.11 15.95
CA TYR A 137 1.34 -15.38 16.66
C TYR A 137 0.37 -14.72 15.70
N CYS A 138 -0.91 -14.85 16.00
CA CYS A 138 -2.00 -14.15 15.34
C CYS A 138 -2.54 -13.10 16.33
N PHE A 139 -2.54 -11.84 15.92
CA PHE A 139 -3.10 -10.75 16.70
C PHE A 139 -4.53 -10.46 16.26
N GLN A 140 -5.40 -10.23 17.24
CA GLN A 140 -6.80 -9.87 17.09
C GLN A 140 -7.00 -8.55 17.83
N GLY A 141 -6.53 -7.47 17.21
CA GLY A 141 -6.35 -6.17 17.87
C GLY A 141 -5.35 -6.25 19.03
N ASN A 142 -5.81 -5.96 20.25
CA ASN A 142 -4.96 -6.02 21.46
C ASN A 142 -4.84 -7.42 22.06
N GLN A 143 -5.56 -8.41 21.53
CA GLN A 143 -5.41 -9.80 21.93
C GLN A 143 -4.50 -10.53 20.96
N PHE A 144 -3.87 -11.61 21.42
CA PHE A 144 -3.12 -12.49 20.55
C PHE A 144 -3.30 -13.95 20.96
N LEU A 145 -3.08 -14.83 19.98
CA LEU A 145 -2.94 -16.26 20.18
C LEU A 145 -1.66 -16.76 19.55
N ARG A 146 -1.11 -17.85 20.11
CA ARG A 146 -0.06 -18.63 19.45
C ARG A 146 -0.70 -19.78 18.70
N PHE A 147 -0.20 -20.10 17.52
CA PHE A 147 -0.66 -21.25 16.75
C PHE A 147 0.50 -22.08 16.24
N ASP A 148 0.23 -23.34 15.90
CA ASP A 148 1.13 -24.19 15.13
C ASP A 148 1.01 -23.86 13.63
N PRO A 149 2.11 -23.52 12.93
CA PRO A 149 2.05 -23.05 11.55
C PRO A 149 1.74 -24.14 10.52
N VAL A 150 1.72 -25.42 10.91
CA VAL A 150 1.41 -26.54 10.03
C VAL A 150 -0.04 -27.01 10.25
N THR A 151 -0.44 -27.18 11.51
CA THR A 151 -1.76 -27.73 11.88
C THR A 151 -2.82 -26.65 12.13
N GLY A 152 -2.41 -25.43 12.49
CA GLY A 152 -3.32 -24.37 12.92
C GLY A 152 -3.88 -24.57 14.33
N GLU A 153 -3.33 -25.50 15.11
CA GLU A 153 -3.76 -25.73 16.48
C GLU A 153 -3.37 -24.56 17.38
N VAL A 154 -4.31 -24.14 18.22
CA VAL A 154 -4.12 -23.11 19.23
C VAL A 154 -4.07 -23.78 20.60
N PRO A 155 -2.94 -23.70 21.33
CA PRO A 155 -2.83 -24.25 22.68
C PRO A 155 -3.86 -23.65 23.64
N PRO A 156 -4.16 -24.32 24.77
CA PRO A 156 -5.02 -23.73 25.78
C PRO A 156 -4.40 -22.44 26.37
N ARG A 157 -5.24 -21.60 26.98
CA ARG A 157 -4.91 -20.30 27.63
C ARG A 157 -4.82 -19.08 26.71
N TYR A 158 -5.18 -19.22 25.45
CA TYR A 158 -5.39 -18.08 24.54
C TYR A 158 -6.88 -17.71 24.44
N PRO A 159 -7.21 -16.45 24.09
CA PRO A 159 -6.30 -15.34 23.80
C PRO A 159 -5.65 -14.72 25.05
N LEU A 160 -4.50 -14.06 24.87
CA LEU A 160 -3.80 -13.25 25.88
C LEU A 160 -3.77 -11.78 25.44
N ASP A 161 -3.57 -10.84 26.36
CA ASP A 161 -3.48 -9.39 26.02
C ASP A 161 -2.04 -9.03 25.64
N ALA A 162 -1.85 -8.50 24.42
CA ALA A 162 -0.55 -8.15 23.89
C ALA A 162 0.19 -7.12 24.77
N ARG A 163 -0.55 -6.27 25.50
CA ARG A 163 0.02 -5.24 26.40
C ARG A 163 0.69 -5.81 27.65
N ASP A 164 0.46 -7.09 27.95
CA ASP A 164 1.15 -7.77 29.04
C ASP A 164 2.42 -8.49 28.56
N TYR A 165 2.61 -8.69 27.24
CA TYR A 165 3.65 -9.57 26.68
C TYR A 165 4.57 -8.92 25.65
N PHE A 166 4.00 -8.21 24.66
CA PHE A 166 4.74 -7.64 23.53
C PHE A 166 5.01 -6.15 23.67
N MET A 167 4.33 -5.47 24.61
CA MET A 167 4.47 -4.05 24.85
C MET A 167 4.78 -3.78 26.32
N SER A 168 5.59 -2.76 26.58
CA SER A 168 5.84 -2.25 27.91
C SER A 168 4.78 -1.21 28.27
N CYS A 169 3.71 -1.63 28.95
CA CYS A 169 2.65 -0.75 29.40
C CYS A 169 2.70 -0.52 30.92
N PRO A 170 2.52 0.72 31.43
CA PRO A 170 2.47 0.99 32.87
C PRO A 170 1.40 0.15 33.58
N GLY A 171 1.77 -0.45 34.72
CA GLY A 171 0.86 -1.27 35.53
C GLY A 171 0.49 -2.63 34.92
N ARG A 172 1.14 -3.02 33.82
CA ARG A 172 0.88 -4.27 33.08
C ARG A 172 2.14 -5.11 32.99
N GLY A 173 1.98 -6.36 32.58
CA GLY A 173 3.10 -7.28 32.38
C GLY A 173 2.82 -8.71 32.83
N HIS A 174 3.68 -9.62 32.39
CA HIS A 174 3.70 -11.01 32.80
C HIS A 174 5.04 -11.37 33.46
N GLY A 175 5.00 -12.34 34.39
CA GLY A 175 6.13 -12.65 35.26
C GLY A 175 6.00 -11.95 36.62
N ARG A 176 6.47 -12.61 37.69
CA ARG A 176 6.31 -12.15 39.09
C ARG A 176 6.68 -10.68 39.22
N HIS A 177 5.76 -9.88 39.75
CA HIS A 177 5.94 -8.45 40.05
C HIS A 177 7.37 -8.18 40.50
N ARG A 178 8.19 -7.59 39.63
CA ARG A 178 9.23 -6.69 40.14
C ARG A 178 8.43 -5.54 40.71
N ASN A 179 8.37 -5.47 42.03
CA ASN A 179 7.86 -4.32 42.77
C ASN A 179 8.30 -3.08 41.99
N GLY A 180 7.33 -2.45 41.32
CA GLY A 180 7.56 -1.19 40.65
C GLY A 180 8.00 -0.25 41.74
N THR A 181 9.29 0.05 41.78
CA THR A 181 9.79 1.25 42.43
C THR A 181 9.02 2.38 41.75
N GLY A 182 8.00 2.88 42.44
CA GLY A 182 7.26 4.05 41.99
C GLY A 182 8.28 5.13 41.62
N HIS A 183 8.10 5.71 40.46
CA HIS A 183 8.75 6.96 40.11
C HIS A 183 8.44 7.94 41.25
N ARG A 184 9.43 8.16 42.12
CA ARG A 184 9.41 9.27 43.06
C ARG A 184 9.40 10.53 42.20
N ASN A 185 8.27 11.22 42.22
CA ASN A 185 8.17 12.60 41.80
C ASN A 185 9.08 13.42 42.71
N SER A 186 10.31 13.69 42.27
CA SER A 186 11.14 14.72 42.88
C SER A 186 10.72 16.05 42.29
N THR A 187 9.77 16.70 42.96
CA THR A 187 9.58 18.15 42.89
C THR A 187 10.89 18.82 43.32
N HIS A 188 11.57 19.49 42.38
CA HIS A 188 12.55 20.52 42.72
C HIS A 188 11.87 21.89 42.68
N PRO A 189 11.87 22.66 43.78
CA PRO A 189 11.45 24.05 43.75
C PRO A 189 12.58 24.89 43.14
N VAL A 190 12.20 25.85 42.29
CA VAL A 190 13.01 27.01 41.93
C VAL A 190 12.40 28.21 42.63
#